data_AF-A0A831QLH6-F1
#
_entry.id   AF-A0A831QLH6-F1
#
_cell.length_a   1.000
_cell.length_b   1.000
_cell.length_c   1.000
_cell.angle_alpha   90.00
_cell.angle_beta   90.00
_cell.angle_gamma   90.00
#
_symmetry.space_group_name_H-M   'P 1'
#
loop_
_entity.id
_entity.type
_entity.pdbx_description
1 polymer ?
#
loop_
_entity_poly.entity_id
_entity_poly.type
_entity_poly.pdbx_seq_one_letter_code
_entity_poly.pdbx_strand_id
1 'polypeptide(L)'
;MIALLDYGAGNVRSVINALERLGETVKTVSTGDDILQADRLVFPGVGGFGSMMHNLREKNFIAPLTSYLQSGRPFFGICLGLQALFDGSEEAPGVNGLGIIPGQVKRFTVDLAVPHIGWNGIKARQPSRLFNGLHGDEKFYFVHSYHVAPETDEWVLTTTDYDYEFVSAIQKGNIIATQFHPEKSGKAGLALLANFLDTTREAIIPAAGPDPTRLAKRIIACLDVRTNNQGDLVVTKGDQYDVRENGEVRNLGKPVQLAGRYYEEGADEITFLNITAFRDFPLKDMPMLKVLELTSKNVFVPLTIGGGIRDYKDKDGRHWSALEVAAEYFRSGADKISI
;
A
#
# COMPACT_ATOMS: atom_id res chain seq x y z
N MET A 1 6.57 -12.21 17.68
CA MET A 1 7.18 -11.03 17.05
C MET A 1 6.87 -11.02 15.56
N ILE A 2 6.24 -9.96 15.06
CA ILE A 2 6.04 -9.75 13.62
C ILE A 2 7.18 -8.87 13.11
N ALA A 3 7.94 -9.37 12.14
CA ALA A 3 8.95 -8.61 11.44
C ALA A 3 8.36 -8.03 10.14
N LEU A 4 8.66 -6.77 9.85
CA LEU A 4 8.31 -6.13 8.60
C LEU A 4 9.57 -5.82 7.79
N LEU A 5 9.64 -6.36 6.59
CA LEU A 5 10.78 -6.20 5.70
C LEU A 5 10.69 -4.88 4.93
N ASP A 6 11.46 -3.88 5.37
CA ASP A 6 11.62 -2.61 4.66
C ASP A 6 12.95 -2.59 3.89
N TYR A 7 12.87 -2.66 2.56
CA TYR A 7 14.02 -2.57 1.67
C TYR A 7 14.36 -1.13 1.24
N GLY A 8 13.63 -0.13 1.77
CA GLY A 8 13.96 1.29 1.63
C GLY A 8 13.09 2.08 0.64
N ALA A 9 11.97 1.53 0.17
CA ALA A 9 11.13 2.17 -0.83
C ALA A 9 9.65 2.30 -0.41
N GLY A 10 9.10 3.49 -0.64
CA GLY A 10 7.68 3.86 -0.54
C GLY A 10 7.04 3.73 0.84
N ASN A 11 5.72 3.48 0.87
CA ASN A 11 4.87 3.67 2.05
C ASN A 11 4.70 2.39 2.90
N VAL A 12 5.76 1.94 3.55
CA VAL A 12 5.70 0.83 4.52
C VAL A 12 4.86 1.14 5.75
N ARG A 13 4.68 2.44 6.05
CA ARG A 13 3.96 2.93 7.23
C ARG A 13 2.49 2.52 7.25
N SER A 14 1.84 2.45 6.10
CA SER A 14 0.44 1.99 6.04
C SER A 14 0.28 0.55 6.53
N VAL A 15 1.23 -0.33 6.21
CA VAL A 15 1.22 -1.72 6.68
C VAL A 15 1.49 -1.80 8.17
N ILE A 16 2.45 -1.01 8.68
CA ILE A 16 2.72 -0.90 10.13
C ILE A 16 1.46 -0.45 10.87
N ASN A 17 0.84 0.65 10.42
CA ASN A 17 -0.38 1.18 11.04
C ASN A 17 -1.53 0.17 11.02
N ALA A 18 -1.68 -0.60 9.93
CA ALA A 18 -2.71 -1.63 9.83
C ALA A 18 -2.48 -2.76 10.84
N LEU A 19 -1.24 -3.21 11.02
CA LEU A 19 -0.88 -4.23 12.00
C LEU A 19 -1.04 -3.71 13.45
N GLU A 20 -0.60 -2.47 13.72
CA GLU A 20 -0.78 -1.82 15.02
C GLU A 20 -2.27 -1.62 15.35
N ARG A 21 -3.10 -1.30 14.35
CA ARG A 21 -4.56 -1.17 14.52
C ARG A 21 -5.22 -2.48 14.93
N LEU A 22 -4.62 -3.62 14.56
CA LEU A 22 -5.03 -4.97 14.95
C LEU A 22 -4.44 -5.42 16.30
N GLY A 23 -3.71 -4.54 17.00
CA GLY A 23 -3.16 -4.80 18.33
C GLY A 23 -1.77 -5.44 18.32
N GLU A 24 -1.11 -5.50 17.16
CA GLU A 24 0.21 -6.11 17.02
C GLU A 24 1.35 -5.10 17.16
N THR A 25 2.51 -5.57 17.61
CA THR A 25 3.76 -4.79 17.60
C THR A 25 4.66 -5.26 16.47
N VAL A 26 5.10 -4.32 15.64
CA VAL A 26 5.92 -4.60 14.45
C VAL A 26 7.37 -4.21 14.68
N LYS A 27 8.30 -5.12 14.39
CA LYS A 27 9.74 -4.83 14.31
C LYS A 27 10.13 -4.64 12.85
N THR A 28 10.67 -3.47 12.50
CA THR A 28 11.25 -3.27 11.17
C THR A 28 12.56 -4.04 11.07
N VAL A 29 12.74 -4.81 9.99
CA VAL A 29 13.95 -5.58 9.72
C VAL A 29 15.11 -4.63 9.41
N SER A 30 16.20 -4.77 10.16
CA SER A 30 17.44 -4.02 9.96
C SER A 30 18.61 -4.93 9.54
N THR A 31 18.57 -6.20 9.93
CA THR A 31 19.60 -7.20 9.63
C THR A 31 18.99 -8.52 9.13
N GLY A 32 19.82 -9.39 8.53
CA GLY A 32 19.41 -10.74 8.18
C GLY A 32 18.92 -11.56 9.38
N ASP A 33 19.49 -11.34 10.56
CA ASP A 33 19.09 -12.03 11.80
C ASP A 33 17.66 -11.66 12.22
N ASP A 34 17.23 -10.41 11.98
CA ASP A 34 15.85 -10.00 12.25
C ASP A 34 14.85 -10.83 11.44
N ILE A 35 15.20 -11.19 10.20
CA ILE A 35 14.40 -12.06 9.34
C ILE A 35 14.39 -13.47 9.92
N LEU A 36 15.57 -14.01 10.25
CA LEU A 36 15.71 -15.38 10.74
C LEU A 36 15.03 -15.62 12.08
N GLN A 37 14.89 -14.59 12.93
CA GLN A 37 14.24 -14.67 14.24
C GLN A 37 12.73 -14.34 14.21
N ALA A 38 12.17 -13.95 13.08
CA ALA A 38 10.77 -13.56 13.00
C ALA A 38 9.82 -14.74 13.28
N ASP A 39 8.78 -14.55 14.08
CA ASP A 39 7.72 -15.56 14.20
C ASP A 39 6.78 -15.49 12.99
N ARG A 40 6.55 -14.27 12.50
CA ARG A 40 5.81 -13.97 11.27
C ARG A 40 6.54 -12.88 10.51
N LEU A 41 6.67 -13.03 9.20
CA LEU A 41 7.33 -12.05 8.34
C LEU A 41 6.32 -11.45 7.36
N VAL A 42 6.20 -10.12 7.39
CA VAL A 42 5.42 -9.36 6.41
C VAL A 42 6.40 -8.66 5.48
N PHE A 43 6.27 -8.92 4.19
CA PHE A 43 7.10 -8.31 3.15
C PHE A 43 6.22 -7.46 2.24
N PRO A 44 6.04 -6.16 2.56
CA PRO A 44 5.43 -5.22 1.65
C PRO A 44 6.43 -4.74 0.60
N GLY A 45 5.95 -4.44 -0.61
CA GLY A 45 6.78 -3.74 -1.57
C GLY A 45 6.02 -2.92 -2.59
N VAL A 46 6.61 -1.77 -2.90
CA VAL A 46 6.13 -0.73 -3.82
C VAL A 46 7.31 -0.18 -4.64
N GLY A 47 7.03 0.31 -5.84
CA GLY A 47 8.06 0.77 -6.78
C GLY A 47 8.33 -0.28 -7.86
N GLY A 48 9.60 -0.43 -8.26
CA GLY A 48 10.00 -1.36 -9.32
C GLY A 48 10.69 -2.63 -8.81
N PHE A 49 10.43 -3.75 -9.47
CA PHE A 49 11.01 -5.07 -9.21
C PHE A 49 12.53 -5.04 -9.20
N GLY A 50 13.15 -4.39 -10.20
CA GLY A 50 14.60 -4.27 -10.30
C GLY A 50 15.22 -3.55 -9.10
N SER A 51 14.63 -2.43 -8.68
CA SER A 51 15.06 -1.67 -7.51
C SER A 51 14.88 -2.45 -6.21
N MET A 52 13.76 -3.16 -6.04
CA MET A 52 13.53 -4.05 -4.90
C MET A 52 14.62 -5.12 -4.82
N MET A 53 14.83 -5.89 -5.89
CA MET A 53 15.83 -6.97 -5.89
C MET A 53 17.25 -6.47 -5.70
N HIS A 54 17.60 -5.29 -6.24
CA HIS A 54 18.88 -4.63 -5.97
C HIS A 54 19.04 -4.30 -4.48
N ASN A 55 18.06 -3.64 -3.86
CA ASN A 55 18.10 -3.27 -2.45
C ASN A 55 18.18 -4.50 -1.52
N LEU A 56 17.48 -5.60 -1.84
CA LEU A 56 17.58 -6.84 -1.08
C LEU A 56 18.99 -7.45 -1.13
N ARG A 57 19.68 -7.34 -2.27
CA ARG A 57 21.06 -7.82 -2.42
C ARG A 57 22.04 -6.94 -1.65
N GLU A 58 21.95 -5.62 -1.81
CA GLU A 58 22.80 -4.66 -1.09
C GLU A 58 22.68 -4.82 0.44
N LYS A 59 21.48 -5.13 0.94
CA LYS A 59 21.22 -5.40 2.36
C LYS A 59 21.57 -6.83 2.81
N ASN A 60 22.04 -7.70 1.91
CA ASN A 60 22.30 -9.11 2.16
C ASN A 60 21.09 -9.90 2.70
N PHE A 61 19.87 -9.54 2.27
CA PHE A 61 18.62 -10.14 2.76
C PHE A 61 18.17 -11.37 1.96
N ILE A 62 18.72 -11.61 0.77
CA ILE A 62 18.30 -12.71 -0.11
C ILE A 62 18.42 -14.09 0.59
N ALA A 63 19.58 -14.40 1.15
CA ALA A 63 19.80 -15.70 1.80
C ALA A 63 18.96 -15.87 3.08
N PRO A 64 18.91 -14.90 4.02
CA PRO A 64 18.00 -14.96 5.17
C PRO A 64 16.53 -15.12 4.79
N LEU A 65 16.07 -14.40 3.77
CA LEU A 65 14.68 -14.47 3.31
C LEU A 65 14.34 -15.83 2.69
N THR A 66 15.24 -16.37 1.88
CA THR A 66 15.09 -17.71 1.29
C THR A 66 15.03 -18.78 2.38
N SER A 67 15.93 -18.70 3.37
CA SER A 67 15.92 -19.61 4.53
C SER A 67 14.64 -19.49 5.36
N TYR A 68 14.14 -18.27 5.57
CA TYR A 68 12.88 -18.04 6.25
C TYR A 68 11.71 -18.69 5.52
N LEU A 69 11.59 -18.50 4.21
CA LEU A 69 10.51 -19.05 3.39
C LEU A 69 10.52 -20.58 3.41
N GLN A 70 11.70 -21.21 3.48
CA GLN A 70 11.85 -22.66 3.60
C GLN A 70 11.57 -23.21 5.00
N SER A 71 11.54 -22.36 6.04
CA SER A 71 11.34 -22.79 7.43
C SER A 71 9.89 -23.16 7.77
N GLY A 72 8.94 -22.89 6.86
CA GLY A 72 7.52 -23.14 7.08
C GLY A 72 6.83 -22.16 8.03
N ARG A 73 7.49 -21.08 8.45
CA ARG A 73 6.88 -20.02 9.28
C ARG A 73 5.96 -19.10 8.46
N PRO A 74 4.98 -18.44 9.09
CA PRO A 74 4.06 -17.53 8.40
C PRO A 74 4.74 -16.38 7.67
N PHE A 75 4.55 -16.32 6.35
CA PHE A 75 4.99 -15.24 5.48
C PHE A 75 3.79 -14.59 4.81
N PHE A 76 3.79 -13.25 4.75
CA PHE A 76 2.81 -12.47 4.01
C PHE A 76 3.46 -11.47 3.05
N GLY A 77 3.39 -11.76 1.75
CA GLY A 77 3.87 -10.85 0.70
C GLY A 77 2.77 -9.91 0.20
N ILE A 78 3.10 -8.63 -0.01
CA ILE A 78 2.14 -7.63 -0.55
C ILE A 78 2.75 -6.97 -1.79
N CYS A 79 2.00 -7.00 -2.89
CA CYS A 79 2.34 -6.41 -4.19
C CYS A 79 3.72 -6.86 -4.69
N LEU A 80 4.79 -6.06 -4.58
CA LEU A 80 6.12 -6.55 -4.97
C LEU A 80 6.63 -7.68 -4.08
N GLY A 81 6.17 -7.80 -2.83
CA GLY A 81 6.50 -8.94 -1.97
C GLY A 81 5.92 -10.27 -2.49
N LEU A 82 4.79 -10.22 -3.22
CA LEU A 82 4.30 -11.36 -4.01
C LEU A 82 5.22 -11.62 -5.20
N GLN A 83 5.52 -10.58 -5.98
CA GLN A 83 6.31 -10.70 -7.20
C GLN A 83 7.74 -11.21 -6.94
N ALA A 84 8.34 -10.82 -5.82
CA ALA A 84 9.67 -11.26 -5.40
C ALA A 84 9.80 -12.79 -5.32
N LEU A 85 8.70 -13.51 -5.07
CA LEU A 85 8.71 -14.98 -4.94
C LEU A 85 8.97 -15.69 -6.28
N PHE A 86 8.80 -15.02 -7.41
CA PHE A 86 8.92 -15.60 -8.75
C PHE A 86 10.35 -15.54 -9.29
N ASP A 87 10.59 -16.14 -10.47
CA ASP A 87 11.93 -16.21 -11.06
C ASP A 87 12.44 -14.85 -11.56
N GLY A 88 11.54 -13.98 -12.00
CA GLY A 88 11.88 -12.67 -12.58
C GLY A 88 10.66 -11.84 -12.96
N SER A 89 10.92 -10.68 -13.56
CA SER A 89 9.89 -9.74 -14.04
C SER A 89 10.27 -9.10 -15.36
N GLU A 90 9.29 -9.00 -16.26
CA GLU A 90 9.39 -8.22 -17.51
C GLU A 90 9.66 -6.72 -17.25
N GLU A 91 9.38 -6.22 -16.04
CA GLU A 91 9.72 -4.85 -15.65
C GLU A 91 11.23 -4.62 -15.59
N ALA A 92 12.00 -5.66 -15.25
CA ALA A 92 13.45 -5.60 -15.11
C ALA A 92 14.10 -6.85 -15.73
N PRO A 93 14.16 -6.93 -17.07
CA PRO A 93 14.71 -8.09 -17.76
C PRO A 93 16.14 -8.42 -17.30
N GLY A 94 16.39 -9.71 -17.03
CA GLY A 94 17.69 -10.19 -16.54
C GLY A 94 17.90 -10.06 -15.03
N VAL A 95 16.96 -9.46 -14.28
CA VAL A 95 17.00 -9.45 -12.81
C VAL A 95 16.25 -10.65 -12.26
N ASN A 96 16.98 -11.56 -11.60
CA ASN A 96 16.37 -12.70 -10.91
C ASN A 96 15.63 -12.27 -9.64
N GLY A 97 14.45 -12.84 -9.41
CA GLY A 97 13.72 -12.82 -8.14
C GLY A 97 14.28 -13.83 -7.14
N LEU A 98 13.48 -14.26 -6.17
CA LEU A 98 13.87 -15.27 -5.18
C LEU A 98 13.77 -16.71 -5.73
N GLY A 99 12.99 -16.93 -6.80
CA GLY A 99 12.85 -18.26 -7.42
C GLY A 99 12.20 -19.32 -6.53
N ILE A 100 11.24 -18.91 -5.69
CA ILE A 100 10.48 -19.81 -4.82
C ILE A 100 9.31 -20.45 -5.57
N ILE A 101 8.73 -19.70 -6.50
CA ILE A 101 7.59 -20.11 -7.33
C ILE A 101 8.04 -20.05 -8.80
N PRO A 102 8.08 -21.19 -9.51
CA PRO A 102 8.36 -21.20 -10.94
C PRO A 102 7.35 -20.35 -11.72
N GLY A 103 7.85 -19.43 -12.52
CA GLY A 103 7.05 -18.51 -13.32
C GLY A 103 7.61 -17.09 -13.37
N GLN A 104 6.91 -16.23 -14.09
CA GLN A 104 7.38 -14.87 -14.38
C GLN A 104 6.32 -13.83 -14.01
N VAL A 105 6.78 -12.62 -13.68
CA VAL A 105 5.94 -11.45 -13.56
C VAL A 105 5.84 -10.78 -14.94
N LYS A 106 4.62 -10.65 -15.46
CA LYS A 106 4.34 -10.19 -16.83
C LYS A 106 3.60 -8.87 -16.84
N ARG A 107 3.81 -8.06 -17.86
CA ARG A 107 3.07 -6.81 -18.06
C ARG A 107 1.66 -7.12 -18.56
N PHE A 108 0.66 -6.37 -18.10
CA PHE A 108 -0.67 -6.44 -18.68
C PHE A 108 -0.64 -6.09 -20.17
N THR A 109 -1.30 -6.94 -20.98
CA THR A 109 -1.56 -6.70 -22.40
C THR A 109 -3.08 -6.73 -22.61
N VAL A 110 -3.71 -5.59 -22.37
CA VAL A 110 -5.18 -5.44 -22.25
C VAL A 110 -5.65 -4.19 -22.99
N ASP A 111 -6.93 -4.15 -23.36
CA ASP A 111 -7.60 -2.97 -23.94
C ASP A 111 -8.12 -1.98 -22.86
N LEU A 112 -7.58 -2.09 -21.64
CA LEU A 112 -7.88 -1.23 -20.48
C LEU A 112 -6.68 -0.33 -20.12
N ALA A 113 -6.91 0.69 -19.28
CA ALA A 113 -5.85 1.59 -18.83
C ALA A 113 -4.81 0.87 -17.95
N VAL A 114 -3.55 0.80 -18.37
CA VAL A 114 -2.45 0.25 -17.55
C VAL A 114 -1.66 1.41 -16.93
N PRO A 115 -1.40 1.43 -15.60
CA PRO A 115 -1.66 0.38 -14.59
C PRO A 115 -3.13 0.14 -14.24
N HIS A 116 -3.44 -1.09 -13.82
CA HIS A 116 -4.67 -1.44 -13.11
C HIS A 116 -4.70 -0.69 -11.77
N ILE A 117 -5.47 0.40 -11.71
CA ILE A 117 -5.67 1.23 -10.50
C ILE A 117 -7.15 1.24 -10.13
N GLY A 118 -7.48 0.65 -8.98
CA GLY A 118 -8.82 0.74 -8.42
C GLY A 118 -9.20 -0.45 -7.56
N TRP A 119 -10.51 -0.59 -7.36
CA TRP A 119 -11.09 -1.58 -6.45
C TRP A 119 -11.72 -2.72 -7.25
N ASN A 120 -11.17 -3.93 -7.15
CA ASN A 120 -11.66 -5.10 -7.91
C ASN A 120 -12.00 -6.26 -6.96
N GLY A 121 -12.83 -7.20 -7.42
CA GLY A 121 -13.19 -8.40 -6.64
C GLY A 121 -12.14 -9.49 -6.79
N ILE A 122 -12.25 -10.55 -5.98
CA ILE A 122 -11.39 -11.73 -6.05
C ILE A 122 -12.24 -13.00 -6.18
N LYS A 123 -11.76 -13.97 -6.95
CA LYS A 123 -12.33 -15.31 -7.09
C LYS A 123 -11.48 -16.30 -6.34
N ALA A 124 -12.00 -16.88 -5.25
CA ALA A 124 -11.31 -17.93 -4.51
C ALA A 124 -11.17 -19.19 -5.38
N ARG A 125 -9.95 -19.72 -5.49
CA ARG A 125 -9.65 -20.96 -6.22
C ARG A 125 -9.39 -22.16 -5.31
N GLN A 126 -9.14 -21.90 -4.03
CA GLN A 126 -8.97 -22.92 -2.98
C GLN A 126 -9.38 -22.35 -1.61
N PRO A 127 -9.67 -23.20 -0.61
CA PRO A 127 -9.97 -22.74 0.75
C PRO A 127 -8.78 -22.02 1.39
N SER A 128 -9.05 -20.99 2.19
CA SER A 128 -8.02 -20.34 3.00
C SER A 128 -8.59 -19.75 4.28
N ARG A 129 -7.74 -19.72 5.31
CA ARG A 129 -8.04 -19.02 6.56
C ARG A 129 -8.23 -17.51 6.35
N LEU A 130 -7.64 -16.94 5.30
CA LEU A 130 -7.77 -15.52 4.98
C LEU A 130 -9.21 -15.07 4.72
N PHE A 131 -10.08 -15.99 4.35
CA PHE A 131 -11.45 -15.69 3.95
C PHE A 131 -12.45 -15.60 5.11
N ASN A 132 -12.02 -15.88 6.35
CA ASN A 132 -12.92 -15.83 7.50
C ASN A 132 -13.52 -14.43 7.71
N GLY A 133 -14.85 -14.36 7.77
CA GLY A 133 -15.58 -13.09 7.91
C GLY A 133 -15.66 -12.25 6.63
N LEU A 134 -15.19 -12.77 5.49
CA LEU A 134 -15.44 -12.22 4.16
C LEU A 134 -16.60 -12.98 3.51
N HIS A 135 -17.47 -12.25 2.83
CA HIS A 135 -18.60 -12.79 2.10
C HIS A 135 -18.21 -13.28 0.70
N GLY A 136 -17.20 -12.64 0.08
CA GLY A 136 -16.65 -12.96 -1.24
C GLY A 136 -16.95 -11.92 -2.32
N ASP A 137 -17.81 -10.94 -2.05
CA ASP A 137 -18.13 -9.82 -2.94
C ASP A 137 -17.41 -8.52 -2.58
N GLU A 138 -16.55 -8.55 -1.55
CA GLU A 138 -15.69 -7.44 -1.20
C GLU A 138 -14.77 -7.02 -2.35
N LYS A 139 -14.34 -5.77 -2.29
CA LYS A 139 -13.37 -5.20 -3.22
C LYS A 139 -12.06 -4.93 -2.50
N PHE A 140 -10.96 -5.15 -3.23
CA PHE A 140 -9.61 -4.88 -2.77
C PHE A 140 -8.93 -3.89 -3.70
N TYR A 141 -8.04 -3.07 -3.15
CA TYR A 141 -7.34 -2.03 -3.89
C TYR A 141 -6.11 -2.60 -4.62
N PHE A 142 -6.10 -2.45 -5.94
CA PHE A 142 -5.01 -2.81 -6.84
C PHE A 142 -4.36 -1.55 -7.42
N VAL A 143 -3.03 -1.56 -7.56
CA VAL A 143 -2.23 -0.52 -8.20
C VAL A 143 -0.97 -1.13 -8.82
N HIS A 144 -1.08 -1.69 -10.03
CA HIS A 144 0.03 -2.40 -10.66
C HIS A 144 -0.06 -2.45 -12.19
N SER A 145 1.10 -2.45 -12.86
CA SER A 145 1.19 -2.68 -14.32
C SER A 145 1.55 -4.11 -14.69
N TYR A 146 2.05 -4.88 -13.72
CA TYR A 146 2.54 -6.24 -13.91
C TYR A 146 1.82 -7.18 -12.96
N HIS A 147 1.62 -8.43 -13.37
CA HIS A 147 0.99 -9.47 -12.57
C HIS A 147 1.81 -10.76 -12.63
N VAL A 148 1.67 -11.61 -11.63
CA VAL A 148 2.35 -12.91 -11.61
C VAL A 148 1.68 -13.90 -12.57
N ALA A 149 2.49 -14.77 -13.16
CA ALA A 149 2.06 -15.87 -14.03
C ALA A 149 2.84 -17.13 -13.64
N PRO A 150 2.35 -17.89 -12.64
CA PRO A 150 2.95 -19.18 -12.27
C PRO A 150 2.84 -20.19 -13.40
N GLU A 151 3.77 -21.14 -13.47
CA GLU A 151 3.72 -22.23 -14.45
C GLU A 151 2.63 -23.27 -14.13
N THR A 152 2.20 -23.35 -12.88
CA THR A 152 1.16 -24.27 -12.40
C THR A 152 0.18 -23.57 -11.46
N ASP A 153 -1.03 -24.10 -11.36
CA ASP A 153 -2.08 -23.54 -10.52
C ASP A 153 -1.96 -23.90 -9.03
N GLU A 154 -0.94 -24.69 -8.64
CA GLU A 154 -0.77 -25.19 -7.27
C GLU A 154 -0.72 -24.07 -6.22
N TRP A 155 -0.18 -22.91 -6.61
CA TRP A 155 -0.03 -21.76 -5.73
C TRP A 155 -1.24 -20.82 -5.77
N VAL A 156 -2.14 -20.94 -6.74
CA VAL A 156 -3.17 -19.93 -6.99
C VAL A 156 -4.20 -19.93 -5.87
N LEU A 157 -4.25 -18.85 -5.09
CA LEU A 157 -5.25 -18.67 -4.04
C LEU A 157 -6.48 -17.95 -4.59
N THR A 158 -6.26 -16.82 -5.26
CA THR A 158 -7.34 -16.08 -5.92
C THR A 158 -6.95 -15.61 -7.31
N THR A 159 -7.98 -15.42 -8.12
CA THR A 159 -7.87 -14.78 -9.45
C THR A 159 -8.79 -13.56 -9.52
N THR A 160 -8.54 -12.66 -10.46
CA THR A 160 -9.30 -11.43 -10.68
C THR A 160 -9.39 -11.17 -12.18
N ASP A 161 -10.52 -10.65 -12.65
CA ASP A 161 -10.72 -10.25 -14.05
C ASP A 161 -10.30 -8.79 -14.28
N TYR A 162 -9.43 -8.59 -15.26
CA TYR A 162 -9.02 -7.29 -15.79
C TYR A 162 -8.75 -7.43 -17.29
N ASP A 163 -9.82 -7.42 -18.09
CA ASP A 163 -9.87 -7.85 -19.49
C ASP A 163 -9.67 -9.38 -19.67
N TYR A 164 -8.61 -9.92 -19.07
CA TYR A 164 -8.43 -11.35 -18.85
C TYR A 164 -8.24 -11.68 -17.36
N GLU A 165 -8.35 -12.96 -17.03
CA GLU A 165 -8.14 -13.45 -15.67
C GLU A 165 -6.65 -13.49 -15.31
N PHE A 166 -6.29 -12.88 -14.18
CA PHE A 166 -4.92 -12.93 -13.63
C PHE A 166 -4.92 -13.41 -12.17
N VAL A 167 -3.77 -13.89 -11.70
CA VAL A 167 -3.57 -14.33 -10.31
C VAL A 167 -3.44 -13.12 -9.39
N SER A 168 -4.40 -12.96 -8.48
CA SER A 168 -4.47 -11.85 -7.52
C SER A 168 -3.96 -12.20 -6.12
N ALA A 169 -3.85 -13.49 -5.79
CA ALA A 169 -3.18 -13.96 -4.59
C ALA A 169 -2.67 -15.39 -4.77
N ILE A 170 -1.62 -15.74 -4.03
CA ILE A 170 -1.07 -17.08 -3.94
C ILE A 170 -1.07 -17.59 -2.50
N GLN A 171 -1.12 -18.91 -2.34
CA GLN A 171 -0.92 -19.59 -1.06
C GLN A 171 -0.40 -21.01 -1.25
N LYS A 172 0.63 -21.36 -0.48
CA LYS A 172 1.06 -22.75 -0.25
C LYS A 172 1.58 -22.89 1.18
N GLY A 173 0.94 -23.74 1.97
CA GLY A 173 1.22 -23.83 3.40
C GLY A 173 1.09 -22.48 4.10
N ASN A 174 2.18 -22.03 4.73
CA ASN A 174 2.23 -20.78 5.49
C ASN A 174 2.76 -19.57 4.69
N ILE A 175 3.09 -19.75 3.41
CA ILE A 175 3.44 -18.67 2.49
C ILE A 175 2.15 -18.20 1.84
N ILE A 176 1.77 -16.95 2.11
CA ILE A 176 0.63 -16.30 1.48
C ILE A 176 1.09 -14.98 0.90
N ALA A 177 0.62 -14.61 -0.28
CA ALA A 177 0.93 -13.29 -0.83
C ALA A 177 -0.20 -12.77 -1.71
N THR A 178 -0.37 -11.45 -1.74
CA THR A 178 -1.48 -10.76 -2.42
C THR A 178 -0.94 -9.70 -3.37
N GLN A 179 -1.55 -9.59 -4.55
CA GLN A 179 -1.22 -8.54 -5.52
C GLN A 179 -1.87 -7.20 -5.14
N PHE A 180 -3.04 -7.25 -4.54
CA PHE A 180 -3.72 -6.09 -3.96
C PHE A 180 -3.09 -5.69 -2.62
N HIS A 181 -3.43 -4.50 -2.14
CA HIS A 181 -2.92 -3.91 -0.91
C HIS A 181 -3.98 -4.01 0.20
N PRO A 182 -3.93 -5.02 1.10
CA PRO A 182 -4.92 -5.15 2.16
C PRO A 182 -4.87 -3.98 3.15
N GLU A 183 -3.71 -3.38 3.39
CA GLU A 183 -3.56 -2.15 4.19
C GLU A 183 -4.23 -0.91 3.55
N LYS A 184 -4.61 -1.02 2.27
CA LYS A 184 -5.34 0.00 1.49
C LYS A 184 -6.72 -0.45 1.05
N SER A 185 -7.19 -1.59 1.54
CA SER A 185 -8.49 -2.18 1.17
C SER A 185 -9.54 -2.01 2.26
N GLY A 186 -9.42 -0.97 3.09
CA GLY A 186 -10.36 -0.65 4.16
C GLY A 186 -10.63 -1.82 5.12
N LYS A 187 -11.89 -1.98 5.52
CA LYS A 187 -12.31 -3.02 6.48
C LYS A 187 -12.04 -4.44 5.97
N ALA A 188 -12.25 -4.70 4.67
CA ALA A 188 -12.03 -6.02 4.08
C ALA A 188 -10.54 -6.41 4.13
N GLY A 189 -9.66 -5.47 3.82
CA GLY A 189 -8.22 -5.68 3.92
C GLY A 189 -7.72 -5.88 5.35
N LEU A 190 -8.25 -5.11 6.33
CA LEU A 190 -7.95 -5.33 7.75
C LEU A 190 -8.43 -6.69 8.25
N ALA A 191 -9.61 -7.15 7.84
CA ALA A 191 -10.10 -8.49 8.17
C ALA A 191 -9.18 -9.59 7.61
N LEU A 192 -8.72 -9.42 6.37
CA LEU A 192 -7.77 -10.34 5.75
C LEU A 192 -6.43 -10.39 6.50
N LEU A 193 -5.89 -9.23 6.90
CA LEU A 193 -4.67 -9.18 7.72
C LEU A 193 -4.87 -9.82 9.09
N ALA A 194 -6.01 -9.58 9.75
CA ALA A 194 -6.34 -10.23 11.02
C ALA A 194 -6.37 -11.76 10.89
N ASN A 195 -6.92 -12.26 9.79
CA ASN A 195 -6.93 -13.69 9.49
C ASN A 195 -5.54 -14.26 9.19
N PHE A 196 -4.63 -13.46 8.60
CA PHE A 196 -3.23 -13.87 8.44
C PHE A 196 -2.51 -13.99 9.80
N LEU A 197 -2.81 -13.12 10.75
CA LEU A 197 -2.19 -13.13 12.08
C LEU A 197 -2.69 -14.32 12.92
N ASP A 198 -3.96 -14.68 12.77
CA ASP A 198 -4.60 -15.78 13.48
C ASP A 198 -4.47 -17.10 12.71
N THR A 199 -3.49 -17.93 13.09
CA THR A 199 -3.21 -19.24 12.48
C THR A 199 -4.14 -20.35 12.96
N THR A 200 -5.07 -20.06 13.88
CA THR A 200 -5.99 -21.06 14.44
C THR A 200 -7.28 -21.19 13.62
N ARG A 201 -7.52 -20.25 12.70
CA ARG A 201 -8.73 -20.21 11.86
C ARG A 201 -8.76 -21.34 10.84
N GLU A 202 -9.95 -21.89 10.66
CA GLU A 202 -10.21 -22.90 9.64
C GLU A 202 -10.14 -22.29 8.23
N ALA A 203 -9.73 -23.11 7.27
CA ALA A 203 -9.74 -22.72 5.87
C ALA A 203 -11.15 -22.86 5.30
N ILE A 204 -11.69 -21.78 4.75
CA ILE A 204 -13.03 -21.76 4.16
C ILE A 204 -12.97 -21.27 2.71
N ILE A 205 -14.04 -21.45 1.95
CA ILE A 205 -14.29 -20.75 0.69
C ILE A 205 -15.42 -19.74 0.96
N PRO A 206 -15.30 -18.46 0.54
CA PRO A 206 -16.38 -17.48 0.68
C PRO A 206 -17.68 -17.96 0.01
N ALA A 207 -18.82 -17.54 0.56
CA ALA A 207 -20.13 -17.95 0.05
C ALA A 207 -20.43 -17.34 -1.33
N ALA A 208 -20.03 -16.09 -1.54
CA ALA A 208 -20.07 -15.45 -2.84
C ALA A 208 -18.80 -15.73 -3.64
N GLY A 209 -18.96 -15.93 -4.96
CA GLY A 209 -17.87 -16.04 -5.91
C GLY A 209 -18.20 -15.20 -7.14
N PRO A 210 -17.86 -13.90 -7.16
CA PRO A 210 -18.19 -13.04 -8.29
C PRO A 210 -17.49 -13.56 -9.55
N ASP A 211 -18.25 -13.99 -10.54
CA ASP A 211 -17.72 -14.45 -11.82
C ASP A 211 -18.54 -13.85 -12.98
N PRO A 212 -17.97 -12.90 -13.77
CA PRO A 212 -16.64 -12.31 -13.61
C PRO A 212 -16.58 -11.31 -12.44
N THR A 213 -15.38 -11.06 -11.92
CA THR A 213 -15.12 -9.90 -11.07
C THR A 213 -15.23 -8.61 -11.91
N ARG A 214 -15.43 -7.48 -11.23
CA ARG A 214 -15.58 -6.18 -11.87
C ARG A 214 -14.87 -5.10 -11.08
N LEU A 215 -14.18 -4.23 -11.81
CA LEU A 215 -13.65 -2.98 -11.28
C LEU A 215 -14.80 -2.07 -10.84
N ALA A 216 -14.74 -1.56 -9.61
CA ALA A 216 -15.72 -0.65 -9.08
C ALA A 216 -15.53 0.77 -9.62
N LYS A 217 -16.60 1.58 -9.58
CA LYS A 217 -16.50 3.02 -9.84
C LYS A 217 -15.82 3.68 -8.65
N ARG A 218 -14.62 4.23 -8.87
CA ARG A 218 -13.80 4.86 -7.82
C ARG A 218 -14.29 6.27 -7.48
N ILE A 219 -14.65 6.51 -6.23
CA ILE A 219 -15.07 7.81 -5.69
C ILE A 219 -13.92 8.41 -4.88
N ILE A 220 -13.35 9.52 -5.37
CA ILE A 220 -12.21 10.19 -4.73
C ILE A 220 -12.71 11.41 -3.96
N ALA A 221 -12.44 11.46 -2.66
CA ALA A 221 -12.69 12.64 -1.84
C ALA A 221 -11.47 13.56 -1.84
N CYS A 222 -11.67 14.85 -2.12
CA CYS A 222 -10.58 15.82 -2.22
C CYS A 222 -10.72 16.89 -1.13
N LEU A 223 -9.61 17.32 -0.55
CA LEU A 223 -9.57 18.45 0.38
C LEU A 223 -8.40 19.40 0.10
N ASP A 224 -8.69 20.69 0.14
CA ASP A 224 -7.72 21.77 0.13
C ASP A 224 -7.10 21.91 1.51
N VAL A 225 -5.77 21.90 1.60
CA VAL A 225 -5.04 22.15 2.85
C VAL A 225 -4.34 23.51 2.75
N ARG A 226 -4.75 24.45 3.60
CA ARG A 226 -4.23 25.83 3.67
C ARG A 226 -3.69 26.16 5.05
N THR A 227 -2.91 27.23 5.13
CA THR A 227 -2.48 27.84 6.39
C THR A 227 -3.39 29.02 6.72
N ASN A 228 -3.93 29.10 7.93
CA ASN A 228 -4.71 30.26 8.39
C ASN A 228 -3.80 31.41 8.87
N ASN A 229 -4.39 32.53 9.30
CA ASN A 229 -3.66 33.70 9.79
C ASN A 229 -2.82 33.44 11.06
N GLN A 230 -3.11 32.36 11.79
CA GLN A 230 -2.40 31.94 13.01
C GLN A 230 -1.29 30.92 12.73
N GLY A 231 -1.12 30.49 11.47
CA GLY A 231 -0.16 29.46 11.09
C GLY A 231 -0.68 28.03 11.15
N ASP A 232 -1.95 27.81 11.53
CA ASP A 232 -2.54 26.48 11.60
C ASP A 232 -2.97 25.95 10.24
N LEU A 233 -2.89 24.64 10.07
CA LEU A 233 -3.42 23.93 8.91
C LEU A 233 -4.94 23.77 9.01
N VAL A 234 -5.66 24.28 8.02
CA VAL A 234 -7.12 24.26 7.94
C VAL A 234 -7.59 23.74 6.59
N VAL A 235 -8.83 23.24 6.55
CA VAL A 235 -9.52 22.87 5.31
C VAL A 235 -10.55 23.92 4.94
N THR A 236 -10.60 24.30 3.67
CA THR A 236 -11.64 25.16 3.08
C THR A 236 -12.54 24.35 2.15
N LYS A 237 -13.86 24.57 2.20
CA LYS A 237 -14.83 23.87 1.33
C LYS A 237 -14.76 24.38 -0.12
N GLY A 238 -14.97 23.48 -1.08
CA GLY A 238 -15.03 23.76 -2.52
C GLY A 238 -16.38 24.24 -3.04
N ASP A 239 -17.26 24.77 -2.20
CA ASP A 239 -18.69 24.98 -2.55
C ASP A 239 -19.17 26.44 -2.35
N GLN A 240 -18.38 27.31 -1.70
CA GLN A 240 -18.71 28.73 -1.56
C GLN A 240 -17.44 29.59 -1.65
N TYR A 241 -17.48 30.58 -2.54
CA TYR A 241 -16.40 31.57 -2.73
C TYR A 241 -16.15 32.46 -1.51
N ASP A 242 -17.04 32.41 -0.50
CA ASP A 242 -16.89 33.15 0.75
C ASP A 242 -16.32 32.24 1.85
N VAL A 243 -14.99 32.16 1.90
CA VAL A 243 -14.23 31.37 2.89
C VAL A 243 -14.06 32.09 4.23
N ARG A 244 -14.70 33.25 4.40
CA ARG A 244 -14.57 34.09 5.60
C ARG A 244 -15.89 34.17 6.35
N GLU A 245 -15.88 33.79 7.63
CA GLU A 245 -16.97 34.06 8.58
C GLU A 245 -16.40 35.07 9.58
N ASN A 246 -16.97 36.29 9.64
CA ASN A 246 -16.47 37.41 10.46
C ASN A 246 -14.99 37.81 10.19
N GLY A 247 -14.50 37.64 8.96
CA GLY A 247 -13.12 37.97 8.59
C GLY A 247 -12.09 36.88 8.90
N GLU A 248 -12.52 35.76 9.50
CA GLU A 248 -11.68 34.59 9.79
C GLU A 248 -11.97 33.44 8.82
N VAL A 249 -10.94 32.67 8.46
CA VAL A 249 -11.09 31.52 7.57
C VAL A 249 -11.88 30.42 8.29
N ARG A 250 -12.98 29.97 7.67
CA ARG A 250 -13.89 28.97 8.25
C ARG A 250 -13.15 27.66 8.54
N ASN A 251 -13.10 27.25 9.81
CA ASN A 251 -12.41 26.06 10.28
C ASN A 251 -13.32 24.82 10.18
N LEU A 252 -13.21 24.04 9.10
CA LEU A 252 -14.03 22.84 8.85
C LEU A 252 -13.51 21.57 9.54
N GLY A 253 -12.63 21.72 10.54
CA GLY A 253 -11.92 20.63 11.19
C GLY A 253 -10.48 20.53 10.72
N LYS A 254 -9.62 19.92 11.56
CA LYS A 254 -8.23 19.65 11.19
C LYS A 254 -8.21 18.68 10.00
N PRO A 255 -7.37 18.86 8.96
CA PRO A 255 -7.34 18.02 7.76
C PRO A 255 -7.40 16.50 8.01
N VAL A 256 -6.77 16.04 9.08
CA VAL A 256 -6.77 14.64 9.55
C VAL A 256 -8.18 14.14 9.90
N GLN A 257 -8.97 14.94 10.63
CA GLN A 257 -10.32 14.57 11.06
C GLN A 257 -11.27 14.49 9.87
N LEU A 258 -11.17 15.44 8.95
CA LEU A 258 -11.99 15.43 7.74
C LEU A 258 -11.66 14.23 6.84
N ALA A 259 -10.37 13.91 6.67
CA ALA A 259 -9.96 12.71 5.96
C ALA A 259 -10.51 11.43 6.62
N GLY A 260 -10.45 11.34 7.96
CA GLY A 260 -11.07 10.25 8.71
C GLY A 260 -12.57 10.11 8.41
N ARG A 261 -13.31 11.22 8.44
CA ARG A 261 -14.74 11.24 8.11
C ARG A 261 -15.01 10.79 6.67
N TYR A 262 -14.25 11.27 5.69
CA TYR A 262 -14.42 10.83 4.29
C TYR A 262 -14.18 9.33 4.12
N TYR A 263 -13.19 8.76 4.81
CA TYR A 263 -12.98 7.32 4.82
C TYR A 263 -14.17 6.56 5.44
N GLU A 264 -14.70 7.03 6.58
CA GLU A 264 -15.87 6.42 7.23
C GLU A 264 -17.14 6.52 6.38
N GLU A 265 -17.30 7.60 5.61
CA GLU A 265 -18.39 7.84 4.66
C GLU A 265 -18.22 7.06 3.34
N GLY A 266 -17.13 6.31 3.17
CA GLY A 266 -16.94 5.39 2.04
C GLY A 266 -16.12 5.95 0.86
N ALA A 267 -15.26 6.95 1.09
CA ALA A 267 -14.31 7.38 0.06
C ALA A 267 -13.31 6.26 -0.29
N ASP A 268 -13.17 5.99 -1.58
CA ASP A 268 -12.25 4.97 -2.11
C ASP A 268 -10.79 5.44 -2.11
N GLU A 269 -10.58 6.75 -1.99
CA GLU A 269 -9.29 7.43 -1.96
C GLU A 269 -9.45 8.85 -1.43
N ILE A 270 -8.43 9.35 -0.74
CA ILE A 270 -8.38 10.71 -0.22
C ILE A 270 -7.25 11.48 -0.89
N THR A 271 -7.58 12.61 -1.51
CA THR A 271 -6.62 13.52 -2.12
C THR A 271 -6.48 14.79 -1.28
N PHE A 272 -5.24 15.11 -0.93
CA PHE A 272 -4.85 16.35 -0.28
C PHE A 272 -4.24 17.29 -1.32
N LEU A 273 -4.83 18.47 -1.50
CA LEU A 273 -4.25 19.54 -2.29
C LEU A 273 -3.51 20.49 -1.34
N ASN A 274 -2.19 20.34 -1.30
CA ASN A 274 -1.31 21.17 -0.52
C ASN A 274 -1.06 22.51 -1.21
N ILE A 275 -1.80 23.51 -0.78
CA ILE A 275 -1.72 24.89 -1.27
C ILE A 275 -1.20 25.85 -0.20
N THR A 276 -0.44 25.29 0.74
CA THR A 276 0.27 26.04 1.77
C THR A 276 1.52 26.71 1.18
N ALA A 277 1.82 27.92 1.65
CA ALA A 277 2.99 28.67 1.21
C ALA A 277 4.19 28.41 2.14
N PHE A 278 4.75 27.20 2.13
CA PHE A 278 5.92 26.86 2.96
C PHE A 278 7.25 26.99 2.22
N ARG A 279 7.52 28.17 1.64
CA ARG A 279 8.79 28.40 0.91
C ARG A 279 10.03 28.37 1.82
N ASP A 280 9.86 28.58 3.13
CA ASP A 280 10.97 28.77 4.07
C ASP A 280 11.15 27.64 5.10
N PHE A 281 10.49 26.48 4.92
CA PHE A 281 10.61 25.35 5.85
C PHE A 281 11.60 24.28 5.33
N PRO A 282 12.46 23.71 6.20
CA PRO A 282 13.16 22.48 5.89
C PRO A 282 12.16 21.37 5.56
N LEU A 283 12.49 20.48 4.61
CA LEU A 283 11.56 19.45 4.11
C LEU A 283 10.92 18.65 5.24
N LYS A 284 11.72 18.22 6.20
CA LYS A 284 11.29 17.39 7.34
C LYS A 284 10.31 18.08 8.28
N ASP A 285 10.29 19.41 8.27
CA ASP A 285 9.46 20.21 9.15
C ASP A 285 8.16 20.64 8.46
N MET A 286 7.91 20.18 7.22
CA MET A 286 6.69 20.50 6.49
C MET A 286 5.46 19.97 7.24
N PRO A 287 4.54 20.84 7.68
CA PRO A 287 3.35 20.43 8.44
C PRO A 287 2.48 19.41 7.69
N MET A 288 2.50 19.42 6.35
CA MET A 288 1.76 18.48 5.52
C MET A 288 2.23 17.03 5.68
N LEU A 289 3.52 16.79 5.94
CA LEU A 289 4.03 15.45 6.25
C LEU A 289 3.37 14.89 7.51
N LYS A 290 3.20 15.75 8.53
CA LYS A 290 2.53 15.36 9.77
C LYS A 290 1.05 15.05 9.56
N VAL A 291 0.37 15.78 8.67
CA VAL A 291 -1.02 15.50 8.31
C VAL A 291 -1.15 14.10 7.70
N LEU A 292 -0.27 13.74 6.77
CA LEU A 292 -0.28 12.39 6.17
C LEU A 292 0.05 11.32 7.20
N GLU A 293 1.03 11.56 8.07
CA GLU A 293 1.41 10.60 9.10
C GLU A 293 0.24 10.32 10.05
N LEU A 294 -0.43 11.36 10.52
CA LEU A 294 -1.58 11.22 11.42
C LEU A 294 -2.80 10.63 10.73
N THR A 295 -3.04 10.98 9.46
CA THR A 295 -4.15 10.43 8.66
C THR A 295 -3.96 8.94 8.44
N SER A 296 -2.76 8.52 8.02
CA SER A 296 -2.46 7.12 7.69
C SER A 296 -2.63 6.15 8.86
N LYS A 297 -2.68 6.64 10.11
CA LYS A 297 -2.95 5.80 11.29
C LYS A 297 -4.38 5.26 11.36
N ASN A 298 -5.33 5.97 10.75
CA ASN A 298 -6.76 5.65 10.88
C ASN A 298 -7.47 5.51 9.53
N VAL A 299 -6.82 5.90 8.44
CA VAL A 299 -7.37 5.82 7.08
C VAL A 299 -6.63 4.74 6.30
N PHE A 300 -7.36 3.69 5.93
CA PHE A 300 -6.84 2.48 5.26
C PHE A 300 -7.32 2.39 3.81
N VAL A 301 -7.34 3.55 3.14
CA VAL A 301 -7.52 3.70 1.69
C VAL A 301 -6.35 4.51 1.13
N PRO A 302 -6.13 4.54 -0.20
CA PRO A 302 -5.05 5.31 -0.81
C PRO A 302 -5.11 6.79 -0.45
N LEU A 303 -3.94 7.37 -0.17
CA LEU A 303 -3.75 8.80 0.08
C LEU A 303 -2.94 9.41 -1.07
N THR A 304 -3.47 10.44 -1.71
CA THR A 304 -2.81 11.19 -2.76
C THR A 304 -2.46 12.58 -2.26
N ILE A 305 -1.25 13.06 -2.56
CA ILE A 305 -0.82 14.42 -2.22
C ILE A 305 -0.44 15.20 -3.49
N GLY A 306 -1.02 16.38 -3.67
CA GLY A 306 -0.65 17.32 -4.72
C GLY A 306 -0.12 18.63 -4.16
N GLY A 307 0.80 19.27 -4.89
CA GLY A 307 1.33 20.58 -4.53
C GLY A 307 2.66 20.54 -3.74
N GLY A 308 3.65 21.27 -4.25
CA GLY A 308 4.99 21.37 -3.65
C GLY A 308 5.96 20.25 -4.04
N ILE A 309 5.58 19.35 -4.96
CA ILE A 309 6.39 18.18 -5.35
C ILE A 309 7.31 18.56 -6.51
N ARG A 310 8.44 19.18 -6.19
CA ARG A 310 9.40 19.73 -7.17
C ARG A 310 10.77 19.89 -6.55
N ASP A 311 11.76 20.18 -7.39
CA ASP A 311 13.07 20.63 -6.94
C ASP A 311 12.93 21.97 -6.19
N TYR A 312 13.57 22.07 -5.03
CA TYR A 312 13.65 23.33 -4.31
C TYR A 312 14.87 23.41 -3.39
N LYS A 313 15.20 24.63 -2.98
CA LYS A 313 16.25 24.92 -1.99
C LYS A 313 15.58 25.43 -0.73
N ASP A 314 15.88 24.84 0.42
CA ASP A 314 15.34 25.29 1.70
C ASP A 314 16.09 26.52 2.25
N LYS A 315 15.59 27.05 3.38
CA LYS A 315 16.15 28.24 4.04
C LYS A 315 17.60 28.05 4.52
N ASP A 316 18.01 26.81 4.79
CA ASP A 316 19.36 26.47 5.24
C ASP A 316 20.31 26.28 4.04
N GLY A 317 19.79 26.46 2.83
CA GLY A 317 20.52 26.40 1.58
C GLY A 317 20.74 24.99 1.06
N ARG A 318 20.08 23.97 1.65
CA ARG A 318 20.11 22.60 1.15
C ARG A 318 19.19 22.46 -0.05
N HIS A 319 19.71 21.81 -1.08
CA HIS A 319 18.95 21.44 -2.26
C HIS A 319 18.23 20.11 -2.03
N TRP A 320 16.96 20.05 -2.42
CA TRP A 320 16.13 18.86 -2.42
C TRP A 320 15.62 18.63 -3.85
N SER A 321 15.87 17.45 -4.38
CA SER A 321 15.29 17.00 -5.64
C SER A 321 13.81 16.63 -5.46
N ALA A 322 13.03 16.70 -6.53
CA ALA A 322 11.63 16.28 -6.55
C ALA A 322 11.47 14.81 -6.11
N LEU A 323 12.46 13.96 -6.42
CA LEU A 323 12.49 12.57 -5.98
C LEU A 323 12.63 12.44 -4.47
N GLU A 324 13.51 13.21 -3.84
CA GLU A 324 13.66 13.23 -2.37
C GLU A 324 12.40 13.77 -1.70
N VAL A 325 11.79 14.81 -2.27
CA VAL A 325 10.53 15.38 -1.78
C VAL A 325 9.41 14.34 -1.86
N ALA A 326 9.24 13.68 -3.02
CA ALA A 326 8.27 12.61 -3.20
C ALA A 326 8.51 11.44 -2.22
N ALA A 327 9.76 11.02 -2.05
CA ALA A 327 10.13 9.96 -1.12
C ALA A 327 9.73 10.28 0.32
N GLU A 328 9.90 11.53 0.77
CA GLU A 328 9.51 11.95 2.10
C GLU A 328 7.98 11.95 2.27
N TYR A 329 7.23 12.39 1.25
CA TYR A 329 5.77 12.28 1.24
C TYR A 329 5.28 10.83 1.31
N PHE A 330 5.92 9.91 0.57
CA PHE A 330 5.58 8.48 0.63
C PHE A 330 5.88 7.89 2.01
N ARG A 331 7.04 8.20 2.61
CA ARG A 331 7.39 7.77 3.98
C ARG A 331 6.44 8.33 5.04
N SER A 332 5.86 9.49 4.76
CA SER A 332 4.89 10.15 5.62
C SER A 332 3.47 9.59 5.48
N GLY A 333 3.20 8.73 4.50
CA GLY A 333 1.92 8.04 4.37
C GLY A 333 1.18 8.26 3.04
N ALA A 334 1.71 9.09 2.15
CA ALA A 334 1.17 9.18 0.79
C ALA A 334 1.43 7.87 0.02
N ASP A 335 0.53 7.55 -0.91
CA ASP A 335 0.66 6.44 -1.84
C ASP A 335 0.89 6.94 -3.28
N LYS A 336 0.45 8.17 -3.56
CA LYS A 336 0.60 8.84 -4.86
C LYS A 336 0.91 10.32 -4.68
N ILE A 337 1.61 10.86 -5.67
CA ILE A 337 1.87 12.29 -5.81
C ILE A 337 1.15 12.83 -7.05
N SER A 338 0.69 14.08 -6.99
CA SER A 338 0.23 14.85 -8.14
C SER A 338 1.29 15.92 -8.45
N ILE A 339 1.76 15.94 -9.70
CA ILE A 339 2.72 16.91 -10.23
C ILE A 339 2.01 18.12 -10.81
#